data_AF-A0A257JYH1-F1
#
_entry.id   AF-A0A257JYH1-F1
#
_cell.length_a   1.000
_cell.length_b   1.000
_cell.length_c   1.000
_cell.angle_alpha   90.00
_cell.angle_beta   90.00
_cell.angle_gamma   90.00
#
_symmetry.space_group_name_H-M   'P 1'
#
loop_
_entity.id
_entity.type
_entity.pdbx_description
1 polymer ?
#
loop_
_entity_poly.entity_id
_entity_poly.type
_entity_poly.pdbx_seq_one_letter_code
_entity_poly.pdbx_strand_id
1 'polypeptide(L)'
;MMPAELAPNRRRARRTARGMGLLEGLIAVAILSFGMLGLARFQTNLMAQTTDSRSRTAATQLADELLSTVLVDTGNAGCYTLPTPVNCTSSAASARAADWKVRTLAAMPGDHTAVATLDTGTQRFTVTVTWTGKGGSDP
;
A
#
# COMPACT_ATOMS: atom_id res chain seq x y z
N MET A 1 -8.95 85.47 36.08
CA MET A 1 -9.80 84.25 36.13
C MET A 1 -9.19 83.24 35.15
N MET A 2 -8.57 82.19 35.69
CA MET A 2 -7.98 81.03 34.97
C MET A 2 -9.08 80.13 34.36
N PRO A 3 -8.82 79.21 33.39
CA PRO A 3 -7.65 78.32 33.42
C PRO A 3 -6.94 78.00 32.10
N ALA A 4 -5.76 77.42 32.31
CA ALA A 4 -4.88 76.81 31.33
C ALA A 4 -5.50 75.51 30.79
N GLU A 5 -5.52 75.38 29.46
CA GLU A 5 -5.91 74.13 28.81
C GLU A 5 -4.67 73.23 28.66
N LEU A 6 -4.58 72.26 29.58
CA LEU A 6 -3.57 71.21 29.61
C LEU A 6 -3.85 70.22 28.47
N ALA A 7 -3.04 70.28 27.41
CA ALA A 7 -3.06 69.26 26.37
C ALA A 7 -2.66 67.88 26.98
N PRO A 8 -3.39 66.80 26.68
CA PRO A 8 -3.12 65.49 27.27
C PRO A 8 -1.79 64.95 26.73
N ASN A 9 -0.82 64.81 27.63
CA ASN A 9 0.43 64.11 27.39
C ASN A 9 0.14 62.64 27.08
N ARG A 10 0.06 62.29 25.79
CA ARG A 10 -0.01 60.90 25.33
C ARG A 10 1.32 60.22 25.64
N ARG A 11 1.44 59.72 26.87
CA ARG A 11 2.48 58.76 27.23
C ARG A 11 2.34 57.57 26.28
N ARG A 12 3.15 57.53 25.21
CA ARG A 12 3.41 56.30 24.47
C ARG A 12 3.96 55.32 25.48
N ALA A 13 3.11 54.41 25.96
CA ALA A 13 3.56 53.22 26.64
C ALA A 13 4.53 52.54 25.68
N ARG A 14 5.83 52.69 25.93
CA ARG A 14 6.84 51.84 25.31
C ARG A 14 6.46 50.43 25.72
N ARG A 15 5.81 49.70 24.82
CA ARG A 15 5.62 48.27 24.96
C ARG A 15 7.03 47.71 25.15
N THR A 16 7.34 47.32 26.37
CA THR A 16 8.53 46.57 26.68
C THR A 16 8.39 45.26 25.92
N ALA A 17 9.07 45.17 24.78
CA ALA A 17 9.24 43.92 24.06
C ALA A 17 10.08 43.02 24.98
N ARG A 18 9.41 42.31 25.89
CA ARG A 18 10.03 41.33 26.77
C ARG A 18 10.54 40.21 25.86
N GLY A 19 11.81 39.83 26.00
CA GLY A 19 12.55 38.88 25.16
C GLY A 19 12.04 37.43 25.14
N MET A 20 10.73 37.21 25.30
CA MET A 20 10.09 35.90 25.13
C MET A 20 9.89 35.49 23.67
N GLY A 21 10.01 36.40 22.69
CA GLY A 21 9.75 36.09 21.27
C GLY A 21 10.70 35.05 20.66
N LEU A 22 11.99 35.04 21.05
CA LEU A 22 12.94 34.02 20.57
C LEU A 22 12.64 32.64 21.15
N LEU A 23 12.26 32.57 22.43
CA LEU A 23 11.91 31.32 23.09
C LEU A 23 10.60 30.75 22.55
N GLU A 24 9.61 31.61 22.31
CA GLU A 24 8.32 31.25 21.72
C GLU A 24 8.48 30.73 20.27
N GLY A 25 9.32 31.40 19.47
CA GLY A 25 9.66 30.93 18.12
C GLY A 25 10.38 29.57 18.12
N LEU A 26 11.31 29.35 19.05
CA LEU A 26 12.04 28.08 19.16
C LEU A 26 11.12 26.94 19.60
N ILE A 27 10.20 27.20 20.55
CA ILE A 27 9.17 26.24 20.95
C ILE A 27 8.24 25.92 19.76
N ALA A 28 7.81 26.91 18.99
CA ALA A 28 6.96 26.70 17.82
C ALA A 28 7.64 25.81 16.77
N VAL A 29 8.91 26.08 16.44
CA VAL A 29 9.70 25.25 15.52
C VAL A 29 9.94 23.85 16.09
N ALA A 30 10.15 23.70 17.40
CA ALA A 30 10.32 22.40 18.04
C ALA A 30 9.04 21.55 17.93
N ILE A 31 7.88 22.11 18.29
CA ILE A 31 6.58 21.43 18.17
C ILE A 31 6.30 21.08 16.70
N LEU A 32 6.55 22.00 15.77
CA LEU A 32 6.36 21.76 14.33
C LEU A 32 7.25 20.62 13.83
N SER A 33 8.52 20.60 14.24
CA SER A 33 9.47 19.54 13.87
C SER A 33 9.01 18.17 14.36
N PHE A 34 8.56 18.06 15.61
CA PHE A 34 7.97 16.82 16.13
C PHE A 34 6.69 16.42 15.39
N GLY A 35 5.83 17.38 15.07
CA GLY A 35 4.62 17.15 14.28
C GLY A 35 4.92 16.59 12.88
N MET A 36 5.93 17.14 12.19
CA MET A 36 6.37 16.66 10.88
C MET A 36 6.96 15.24 10.94
N LEU A 37 7.74 14.92 11.98
CA LEU A 37 8.24 13.56 12.19
C LEU A 37 7.10 12.55 12.42
N GLY A 38 6.08 12.94 13.19
CA GLY A 38 4.87 12.14 13.38
C GLY A 38 4.11 11.91 12.07
N LEU A 39 3.94 12.95 11.25
CA LEU A 39 3.29 12.84 9.95
C LEU A 39 4.07 11.95 8.98
N ALA A 40 5.41 12.06 8.95
CA ALA A 40 6.25 11.22 8.10
C ALA A 40 6.07 9.74 8.42
N ARG A 41 6.06 9.37 9.71
CA ARG A 41 5.80 7.99 10.15
C ARG A 41 4.38 7.51 9.80
N PHE A 42 3.40 8.39 9.89
CA PHE A 42 2.04 8.05 9.48
C PHE A 42 1.96 7.80 7.96
N GLN A 43 2.60 8.64 7.16
CA GLN A 43 2.67 8.47 5.71
C GLN A 43 3.33 7.14 5.31
N THR A 44 4.41 6.71 5.97
CA THR A 44 5.02 5.40 5.69
C THR A 44 4.06 4.24 5.97
N ASN A 45 3.29 4.33 7.06
CA ASN A 45 2.33 3.30 7.43
C ASN A 45 1.17 3.22 6.44
N LEU A 46 0.64 4.37 5.99
CA LEU A 46 -0.40 4.42 4.97
C LEU A 46 0.07 3.80 3.65
N MET A 47 1.31 4.06 3.25
CA MET A 47 1.90 3.48 2.04
C MET A 47 2.03 1.95 2.14
N ALA A 48 2.41 1.43 3.31
CA ALA A 48 2.46 -0.01 3.56
C ALA A 48 1.07 -0.66 3.46
N GLN A 49 0.06 -0.07 4.11
CA GLN A 49 -1.33 -0.55 4.05
C GLN A 49 -1.90 -0.50 2.62
N THR A 50 -1.63 0.57 1.89
CA THR A 50 -2.07 0.72 0.51
C THR A 50 -1.43 -0.34 -0.39
N THR A 51 -0.15 -0.64 -0.19
CA THR A 51 0.55 -1.70 -0.92
C THR A 51 -0.06 -3.08 -0.66
N ASP A 52 -0.37 -3.42 0.60
CA ASP A 52 -0.98 -4.72 0.93
C ASP A 52 -2.40 -4.85 0.36
N SER A 53 -3.20 -3.78 0.43
CA SER A 53 -4.52 -3.78 -0.20
C SER A 53 -4.43 -3.97 -1.72
N ARG A 54 -3.45 -3.33 -2.37
CA ARG A 54 -3.22 -3.49 -3.82
C ARG A 54 -2.79 -4.91 -4.18
N SER A 55 -1.89 -5.54 -3.43
CA SER A 55 -1.45 -6.91 -3.71
C SER A 55 -2.58 -7.91 -3.52
N ARG A 56 -3.42 -7.75 -2.49
CA ARG A 56 -4.63 -8.57 -2.31
C ARG A 56 -5.58 -8.47 -3.50
N THR A 57 -5.90 -7.25 -3.92
CA THR A 57 -6.77 -7.01 -5.08
C THR A 57 -6.18 -7.58 -6.37
N ALA A 58 -4.88 -7.41 -6.59
CA ALA A 58 -4.21 -7.99 -7.76
C ALA A 58 -4.25 -9.53 -7.73
N ALA A 59 -4.00 -10.14 -6.56
CA ALA A 59 -4.03 -11.59 -6.39
C ALA A 59 -5.42 -12.17 -6.68
N THR A 60 -6.48 -11.54 -6.18
CA THR A 60 -7.85 -11.99 -6.44
C THR A 60 -8.20 -11.82 -7.92
N GLN A 61 -7.86 -10.69 -8.54
CA GLN A 61 -8.13 -10.46 -9.96
C GLN A 61 -7.43 -11.49 -10.85
N LEU A 62 -6.17 -11.78 -10.59
CA LEU A 62 -5.40 -12.78 -11.34
C LEU A 62 -5.89 -14.21 -11.09
N ALA A 63 -6.31 -14.53 -9.87
CA ALA A 63 -6.90 -15.83 -9.56
C ALA A 63 -8.24 -16.02 -10.30
N ASP A 64 -9.10 -15.00 -10.30
CA ASP A 64 -10.38 -15.00 -11.02
C ASP A 64 -10.17 -15.09 -12.54
N GLU A 65 -9.14 -14.43 -13.07
CA GLU A 65 -8.77 -14.51 -14.48
C GLU A 65 -8.41 -15.96 -14.88
N LEU A 66 -7.57 -16.64 -14.11
CA LEU A 66 -7.20 -18.03 -14.41
C LEU A 66 -8.39 -18.96 -14.26
N LEU A 67 -9.18 -18.80 -13.19
CA LEU A 67 -10.38 -19.60 -12.98
C LEU A 67 -11.35 -19.43 -14.15
N SER A 68 -11.60 -18.19 -14.59
CA SER A 68 -12.46 -17.90 -15.74
C SER A 68 -11.91 -18.50 -17.03
N THR A 69 -10.60 -18.45 -17.23
CA THR A 69 -9.93 -19.07 -18.38
C THR A 69 -10.16 -20.58 -18.41
N VAL A 70 -10.02 -21.25 -17.28
CA VAL A 70 -10.25 -22.70 -17.15
C VAL A 70 -11.73 -23.05 -17.35
N LEU A 71 -12.65 -22.21 -16.87
CA LEU A 71 -14.09 -22.43 -17.06
C LEU A 71 -14.51 -22.31 -18.52
N VAL A 72 -13.80 -21.51 -19.33
CA VAL A 72 -14.05 -21.40 -20.77
C VAL A 72 -13.34 -22.53 -21.55
N ASP A 73 -12.20 -23.01 -21.05
CA ASP A 73 -11.39 -24.07 -21.67
C ASP A 73 -11.31 -25.33 -20.78
N THR A 74 -12.48 -25.82 -20.33
CA THR A 74 -12.56 -26.95 -19.38
C THR A 74 -11.94 -28.24 -19.93
N GLY A 75 -11.96 -28.45 -21.24
CA GLY A 75 -11.34 -29.59 -21.90
C GLY A 75 -9.81 -29.63 -21.74
N ASN A 76 -9.17 -28.47 -21.51
CA ASN A 76 -7.74 -28.35 -21.25
C ASN A 76 -7.43 -27.96 -19.80
N ALA A 77 -8.36 -28.14 -18.84
CA ALA A 77 -8.16 -27.74 -17.45
C ALA A 77 -6.84 -28.24 -16.84
N GLY A 78 -6.40 -29.44 -17.21
CA GLY A 78 -5.11 -30.02 -16.79
C GLY A 78 -3.87 -29.28 -17.31
N CYS A 79 -3.98 -28.53 -18.42
CA CYS A 79 -2.91 -27.66 -18.93
C CYS A 79 -2.67 -26.42 -18.07
N TYR A 80 -3.66 -26.03 -17.27
CA TYR A 80 -3.59 -24.85 -16.41
C TYR A 80 -3.06 -25.17 -15.01
N THR A 81 -2.70 -26.43 -14.73
CA THR A 81 -2.08 -26.78 -13.45
C THR A 81 -0.62 -26.35 -13.41
N LEU A 82 -0.21 -25.80 -12.27
CA LEU A 82 1.12 -25.22 -12.05
C LEU A 82 1.65 -25.68 -10.69
N PRO A 83 2.97 -25.93 -10.57
CA PRO A 83 4.01 -25.66 -11.56
C PRO A 83 4.10 -26.68 -12.70
N THR A 84 3.45 -27.84 -12.55
CA THR A 84 3.53 -28.94 -13.52
C THR A 84 2.14 -29.20 -14.12
N PRO A 85 1.98 -29.09 -15.45
CA PRO A 85 0.75 -29.47 -16.14
C PRO A 85 0.43 -30.97 -15.96
N VAL A 86 -0.84 -31.31 -15.88
CA VAL A 86 -1.32 -32.70 -15.78
C VAL A 86 -2.13 -33.02 -17.04
N ASN A 87 -1.80 -34.11 -17.74
CA ASN A 87 -2.51 -34.59 -18.93
C ASN A 87 -2.71 -33.49 -20.01
N CYS A 88 -1.74 -32.59 -20.15
CA CYS A 88 -1.83 -31.48 -21.08
C CYS A 88 -1.39 -31.88 -22.49
N THR A 89 -2.29 -31.72 -23.47
CA THR A 89 -2.00 -31.93 -24.90
C THR A 89 -1.99 -30.63 -25.70
N SER A 90 -2.54 -29.54 -25.16
CA SER A 90 -2.59 -28.22 -25.80
C SER A 90 -1.41 -27.35 -25.41
N SER A 91 -0.50 -27.11 -26.35
CA SER A 91 0.63 -26.19 -26.17
C SER A 91 0.19 -24.73 -26.00
N ALA A 92 -0.95 -24.36 -26.56
CA ALA A 92 -1.51 -23.02 -26.39
C ALA A 92 -2.06 -22.79 -24.97
N ALA A 93 -2.68 -23.81 -24.36
CA ALA A 93 -3.17 -23.71 -22.98
C ALA A 93 -2.02 -23.67 -21.97
N SER A 94 -0.98 -24.50 -22.15
CA SER A 94 0.20 -24.46 -21.29
C SER A 94 0.99 -23.15 -21.44
N ALA A 95 1.08 -22.57 -22.64
CA ALA A 95 1.67 -21.25 -22.84
C ALA A 95 0.89 -20.15 -22.10
N ARG A 96 -0.45 -20.19 -22.13
CA ARG A 96 -1.29 -19.25 -21.37
C ARG A 96 -1.12 -19.40 -19.86
N ALA A 97 -1.04 -20.64 -19.35
CA ALA A 97 -0.78 -20.88 -17.94
C ALA A 97 0.61 -20.36 -17.51
N ALA A 98 1.62 -20.52 -18.37
CA ALA A 98 2.95 -19.99 -18.12
C ALA A 98 2.98 -18.45 -18.12
N ASP A 99 2.30 -17.81 -19.09
CA ASP A 99 2.14 -16.35 -19.12
C ASP A 99 1.43 -15.82 -17.87
N TRP A 100 0.31 -16.45 -17.49
CA TRP A 100 -0.41 -16.13 -16.26
C TRP A 100 0.51 -16.21 -15.03
N LYS A 101 1.33 -17.26 -14.95
CA LYS A 101 2.28 -17.42 -13.85
C LYS A 101 3.28 -16.26 -13.83
N VAL A 102 3.87 -15.92 -14.96
CA VAL A 102 4.84 -14.81 -15.06
C VAL A 102 4.19 -13.49 -14.63
N ARG A 103 3.00 -13.18 -15.12
CA ARG A 103 2.26 -11.96 -14.73
C ARG A 103 1.90 -11.95 -13.24
N THR A 104 1.50 -13.10 -12.70
CA THR A 104 1.14 -13.22 -11.28
C THR A 104 2.33 -12.99 -10.39
N LEU A 105 3.47 -13.63 -10.66
CA LEU A 105 4.69 -13.44 -9.87
C LEU A 105 5.20 -12.00 -10.00
N ALA A 106 5.12 -11.38 -11.18
CA ALA A 106 5.52 -9.99 -11.40
C ALA A 106 4.64 -8.97 -10.64
N ALA A 107 3.39 -9.32 -10.33
CA ALA A 107 2.46 -8.46 -9.61
C ALA A 107 2.58 -8.54 -8.08
N MET A 108 3.28 -9.56 -7.55
CA MET A 108 3.38 -9.79 -6.11
C MET A 108 4.67 -9.18 -5.52
N PRO A 109 4.59 -8.55 -4.34
CA PRO A 109 5.78 -8.09 -3.62
C PRO A 109 6.47 -9.25 -2.87
N GLY A 110 7.74 -9.05 -2.50
CA GLY A 110 8.46 -9.93 -1.59
C GLY A 110 8.68 -11.34 -2.16
N ASP A 111 8.76 -12.33 -1.27
CA ASP A 111 8.77 -13.74 -1.64
C ASP A 111 7.34 -14.17 -1.95
N HIS A 112 7.15 -14.84 -3.09
CA HIS A 112 5.82 -15.15 -3.59
C HIS A 112 5.77 -16.46 -4.36
N THR A 113 4.60 -17.11 -4.34
CA THR A 113 4.34 -18.32 -5.11
C THR A 113 2.95 -18.28 -5.73
N ALA A 114 2.82 -18.93 -6.90
CA ALA A 114 1.55 -19.11 -7.59
C ALA A 114 1.42 -20.58 -7.99
N VAL A 115 0.37 -21.22 -7.48
CA VAL A 115 0.09 -22.65 -7.65
C VAL A 115 -1.35 -22.79 -8.13
N ALA A 116 -1.57 -23.71 -9.07
CA ALA A 116 -2.88 -24.02 -9.59
C ALA A 116 -3.03 -25.54 -9.67
N THR A 117 -4.03 -26.10 -9.03
CA THR A 117 -4.23 -27.55 -8.95
C THR A 117 -5.61 -27.94 -9.45
N LEU A 118 -5.67 -29.07 -10.16
CA LEU A 118 -6.90 -29.70 -10.58
C LEU A 118 -7.01 -31.04 -9.87
N ASP A 119 -8.06 -31.20 -9.06
CA ASP A 119 -8.47 -32.51 -8.56
C ASP A 119 -9.30 -33.20 -9.65
N THR A 120 -8.75 -34.24 -10.26
CA THR A 120 -9.41 -34.98 -11.35
C THR A 120 -10.59 -35.83 -10.89
N GLY A 121 -10.67 -36.17 -9.60
CA GLY A 121 -11.78 -36.92 -9.02
C GLY A 121 -13.00 -36.06 -8.72
N THR A 122 -12.78 -34.83 -8.23
CA THR A 122 -13.87 -33.88 -7.91
C THR A 122 -14.09 -32.79 -8.97
N GLN A 123 -13.22 -32.72 -9.98
CA GLN A 123 -13.17 -31.64 -10.97
C GLN A 123 -13.04 -30.25 -10.34
N ARG A 124 -12.45 -30.18 -9.13
CA ARG A 124 -12.21 -28.91 -8.44
C ARG A 124 -10.89 -28.32 -8.90
N PHE A 125 -10.96 -27.14 -9.50
CA PHE A 125 -9.78 -26.31 -9.79
C PHE A 125 -9.55 -25.33 -8.64
N THR A 126 -8.33 -25.31 -8.11
CA THR A 126 -7.94 -24.45 -6.98
C THR A 126 -6.75 -23.60 -7.39
N VAL A 127 -6.86 -22.29 -7.19
CA VAL A 127 -5.77 -21.34 -7.42
C VAL A 127 -5.31 -20.79 -6.09
N THR A 128 -4.01 -20.89 -5.82
CA THR A 128 -3.38 -20.42 -4.59
C THR A 128 -2.25 -19.47 -4.95
N VAL A 129 -2.37 -18.23 -4.48
CA VAL A 129 -1.33 -17.20 -4.60
C VAL A 129 -0.89 -16.81 -3.19
N THR A 130 0.41 -16.90 -2.92
CA THR A 130 1.00 -16.48 -1.64
C THR A 130 2.07 -15.43 -1.90
N TRP A 131 2.20 -14.48 -0.97
CA TRP A 131 3.24 -13.46 -1.00
C TRP A 131 3.57 -13.01 0.42
N THR A 132 4.77 -12.47 0.62
CA THR A 132 5.15 -11.78 1.85
C THR A 132 4.88 -10.28 1.72
N GLY A 133 3.96 -9.77 2.54
CA GLY A 133 3.67 -8.34 2.59
C GLY A 133 4.81 -7.54 3.20
N LYS A 134 4.91 -6.23 2.87
CA LYS A 134 5.98 -5.34 3.35
C LYS A 134 6.03 -5.19 4.88
N GLY A 135 4.94 -5.48 5.59
CA GLY A 135 4.89 -5.47 7.06
C GLY A 135 5.19 -6.81 7.73
N GLY A 136 5.44 -7.88 6.96
CA GLY A 136 5.66 -9.24 7.48
C GLY A 136 7.13 -9.66 7.55
N SER A 137 8.06 -8.74 7.30
CA SER A 137 9.51 -9.00 7.33
C SER A 137 10.19 -8.55 8.63
N ASP A 138 9.43 -8.37 9.71
CA ASP A 138 9.97 -8.13 11.05
C ASP A 138 9.88 -9.44 11.85
N PRO A 139 11.01 -9.99 12.35
CA PRO A 139 10.99 -11.13 13.27
C PRO A 139 10.36 -10.80 14.63
#